data_AF-A0AAE1GTR4-F1
#
_entry.id   AF-A0AAE1GTR4-F1
#
_cell.length_a   1.000
_cell.length_b   1.000
_cell.length_c   1.000
_cell.angle_alpha   90.00
_cell.angle_beta   90.00
_cell.angle_gamma   90.00
#
_symmetry.space_group_name_H-M   'P 1'
#
loop_
_entity.id
_entity.type
_entity.pdbx_description
1 polymer ?
#
loop_
_entity_poly.entity_id
_entity_poly.type
_entity_poly.pdbx_seq_one_letter_code
_entity_poly.pdbx_strand_id
1 'polypeptide(L)'
;MTVLYGTIGSAYPVFYESVTPRKNIKIEKHDDVWKALLAVIEILEIILSPVIHESYLPYLQSCISFYLSSRRDLFPDVQLRPKHHYLSHASELIKCFGPLVRVFTLRFEAKHQFFKRAMKSSKNSINPLKSLAVRHELFLAFVRTGADFRCDIQVFGDSEFVMSNYNERRSNMLFCITTWISLENVYELL
;
A
#
# COMPACT_ATOMS: atom_id res chain seq x y z
N MET A 1 -10.52 38.69 -9.19
CA MET A 1 -11.99 38.81 -9.10
C MET A 1 -12.54 38.87 -10.53
N THR A 2 -12.71 37.70 -11.16
CA THR A 2 -13.51 37.53 -12.38
C THR A 2 -14.06 36.11 -12.33
N VAL A 3 -15.37 36.00 -12.18
CA VAL A 3 -16.13 34.75 -12.13
C VAL A 3 -16.54 34.41 -13.57
N LEU A 4 -16.21 33.21 -14.04
CA LEU A 4 -16.84 32.65 -15.24
C LEU A 4 -17.68 31.44 -14.83
N TYR A 5 -18.99 31.58 -15.03
CA TYR A 5 -19.99 30.56 -14.81
C TYR A 5 -19.94 29.52 -15.93
N GLY A 6 -19.80 28.25 -15.55
CA GLY A 6 -20.05 27.10 -16.42
C GLY A 6 -20.79 26.04 -15.61
N THR A 7 -22.07 25.88 -15.88
CA THR A 7 -22.92 24.84 -15.26
C THR A 7 -22.64 23.48 -15.89
N ILE A 8 -21.99 22.60 -15.13
CA ILE A 8 -22.17 21.15 -15.23
C ILE A 8 -22.29 20.64 -13.80
N GLY A 9 -23.38 19.94 -13.51
CA GLY A 9 -23.78 19.56 -12.16
C GLY A 9 -22.81 18.61 -11.47
N SER A 10 -22.30 19.05 -10.30
CA SER A 10 -22.10 18.29 -9.08
C SER A 10 -21.37 19.22 -8.09
N ALA A 11 -22.04 19.56 -7.00
CA ALA A 11 -21.58 20.51 -6.02
C ALA A 11 -20.50 19.91 -5.11
N TYR A 12 -19.21 20.09 -5.46
CA TYR A 12 -18.11 20.07 -4.49
C TYR A 12 -17.06 21.11 -4.90
N PRO A 13 -16.72 22.08 -4.04
CA PRO A 13 -15.58 22.96 -4.28
C PRO A 13 -14.29 22.15 -4.12
N VAL A 14 -13.68 21.75 -5.24
CA VAL A 14 -12.32 21.21 -5.26
C VAL A 14 -11.37 22.39 -5.10
N PHE A 15 -10.83 22.56 -3.89
CA PHE A 15 -9.66 23.40 -3.69
C PHE A 15 -8.50 22.79 -4.49
N TYR A 16 -8.25 23.34 -5.68
CA TYR A 16 -7.00 23.10 -6.37
C TYR A 16 -5.94 23.95 -5.65
N GLU A 17 -5.26 23.37 -4.66
CA GLU A 17 -3.95 23.89 -4.31
C GLU A 17 -3.04 23.69 -5.51
N SER A 18 -2.37 24.76 -5.94
CA SER A 18 -1.56 24.82 -7.14
C SER A 18 -0.50 23.71 -7.15
N VAL A 19 -0.70 22.69 -7.98
CA VAL A 19 0.33 21.70 -8.31
C VAL A 19 1.46 22.43 -9.02
N THR A 20 2.56 22.68 -8.31
CA THR A 20 3.77 23.24 -8.92
C THR A 20 4.23 22.32 -10.05
N PRO A 21 4.61 22.84 -11.23
CA PRO A 21 4.96 22.01 -12.37
C PRO A 21 6.15 21.10 -12.03
N ARG A 22 5.97 19.78 -12.20
CA ARG A 22 7.06 18.80 -12.07
C ARG A 22 8.16 19.19 -13.07
N LYS A 23 9.27 19.75 -12.57
CA LYS A 23 10.49 19.91 -13.37
C LYS A 23 10.81 18.54 -13.98
N ASN A 24 10.99 18.49 -15.30
CA ASN A 24 11.55 17.32 -15.97
C ASN A 24 13.01 17.16 -15.49
N ILE A 25 13.20 16.36 -14.44
CA ILE A 25 14.51 16.05 -13.88
C ILE A 25 15.17 15.04 -14.83
N LYS A 26 16.19 15.47 -15.58
CA LYS A 26 17.13 14.54 -16.20
C LYS A 26 18.02 14.00 -15.08
N ILE A 27 17.86 12.71 -14.75
CA ILE A 27 18.58 12.07 -13.64
C ILE A 27 19.89 11.52 -14.21
N GLU A 28 21.01 12.16 -13.87
CA GLU A 28 22.33 11.64 -14.21
C GLU A 28 22.72 10.49 -13.26
N LYS A 29 23.40 9.45 -13.76
CA LYS A 29 23.71 8.22 -12.99
C LYS A 29 24.53 8.44 -11.70
N HIS A 30 25.11 9.62 -11.52
CA HIS A 30 25.90 10.00 -10.33
C HIS A 30 25.14 10.89 -9.34
N ASP A 31 23.86 11.16 -9.58
CA ASP A 31 23.02 11.98 -8.70
C ASP A 31 22.81 11.29 -7.34
N ASP A 32 23.07 12.01 -6.26
CA ASP A 32 22.84 11.52 -4.90
C ASP A 32 21.36 11.22 -4.64
N VAL A 33 20.45 11.88 -5.39
CA VAL A 33 19.02 11.55 -5.42
C VAL A 33 18.79 10.13 -5.94
N TRP A 34 19.53 9.70 -6.96
CA TRP A 34 19.43 8.35 -7.50
C TRP A 34 19.92 7.30 -6.49
N LYS A 35 20.99 7.59 -5.75
CA LYS A 35 21.47 6.71 -4.66
C LYS A 35 20.44 6.57 -3.55
N ALA A 36 19.78 7.67 -3.16
CA ALA A 36 18.70 7.63 -2.19
C ALA A 36 17.51 6.80 -2.71
N LEU A 37 17.19 6.87 -4.00
CA LEU A 37 16.16 6.03 -4.61
C LEU A 37 16.54 4.55 -4.61
N LEU A 38 17.77 4.21 -4.97
CA LEU A 38 18.27 2.83 -4.91
C LEU A 38 18.20 2.26 -3.50
N ALA A 39 18.54 3.06 -2.49
CA ALA A 39 18.39 2.65 -1.09
C ALA A 39 16.93 2.33 -0.73
N VAL A 40 15.96 3.11 -1.23
CA VAL A 40 14.53 2.79 -1.03
C VAL A 40 14.15 1.48 -1.71
N ILE A 41 14.61 1.26 -2.95
CA ILE A 41 14.33 0.03 -3.68
C ILE A 41 14.87 -1.18 -2.92
N GLU A 42 16.10 -1.10 -2.42
CA GLU A 42 16.72 -2.16 -1.63
C GLU A 42 15.94 -2.44 -0.33
N ILE A 43 15.51 -1.39 0.38
CA ILE A 43 14.64 -1.52 1.56
C ILE A 43 13.33 -2.24 1.19
N LEU A 44 12.70 -1.87 0.08
CA LEU A 44 11.46 -2.48 -0.39
C LEU A 44 11.65 -3.94 -0.78
N GLU A 45 12.76 -4.30 -1.46
CA GLU A 45 13.08 -5.69 -1.81
C GLU A 45 13.15 -6.58 -0.56
N ILE A 46 13.76 -6.10 0.52
CA ILE A 46 13.83 -6.82 1.79
C ILE A 46 12.44 -6.94 2.42
N ILE A 47 11.70 -5.83 2.52
CA ILE A 47 10.37 -5.79 3.17
C ILE A 47 9.34 -6.65 2.43
N LEU A 48 9.40 -6.67 1.09
CA LEU A 48 8.49 -7.42 0.22
C LEU A 48 8.87 -8.89 0.07
N SER A 49 10.04 -9.29 0.56
CA SER A 49 10.46 -10.69 0.49
C SER A 49 9.50 -11.60 1.31
N PRO A 50 9.02 -12.72 0.74
CA PRO A 50 8.13 -13.65 1.43
C PRO A 50 8.80 -14.44 2.55
N VAL A 51 10.14 -14.46 2.55
CA VAL A 51 10.99 -15.13 3.53
C VAL A 51 12.15 -14.20 3.88
N ILE A 52 12.28 -13.86 5.16
CA ILE A 52 13.31 -12.97 5.67
C ILE A 52 13.98 -13.67 6.85
N HIS A 53 15.31 -13.77 6.82
CA HIS A 53 16.08 -14.32 7.93
C HIS A 53 16.46 -13.21 8.93
N GLU A 54 16.44 -13.50 10.23
CA GLU A 54 16.64 -12.48 11.28
C GLU A 54 18.00 -11.77 11.18
N SER A 55 19.02 -12.44 10.64
CA SER A 55 20.34 -11.84 10.41
C SER A 55 20.33 -10.65 9.43
N TYR A 56 19.30 -10.50 8.59
CA TYR A 56 19.15 -9.37 7.67
C TYR A 56 18.52 -8.13 8.32
N LEU A 57 17.95 -8.24 9.53
CA LEU A 57 17.30 -7.10 10.20
C LEU A 57 18.28 -5.96 10.54
N PRO A 58 19.51 -6.22 11.04
CA PRO A 58 20.48 -5.15 11.25
C PRO A 58 20.85 -4.46 9.93
N TYR A 59 20.98 -5.21 8.84
CA TYR A 59 21.26 -4.67 7.51
C TYR A 59 20.13 -3.74 7.04
N LEU A 60 18.88 -4.19 7.15
CA LEU A 60 17.71 -3.38 6.86
C LEU A 60 17.71 -2.06 7.65
N GLN A 61 18.06 -2.12 8.94
CA GLN A 61 18.11 -0.92 9.78
C GLN A 61 19.22 0.06 9.36
N SER A 62 20.36 -0.46 8.90
CA SER A 62 21.43 0.36 8.31
C SER A 62 20.98 1.02 6.99
N CYS A 63 20.34 0.28 6.08
CA CYS A 63 19.81 0.82 4.83
C CYS A 63 18.77 1.93 5.09
N ILE A 64 17.86 1.70 6.04
CA ILE A 64 16.84 2.70 6.42
C ILE A 64 17.49 3.94 7.02
N SER A 65 18.47 3.78 7.90
CA SER A 65 19.18 4.91 8.51
C SER A 65 19.90 5.75 7.45
N PHE A 66 20.60 5.09 6.53
CA PHE A 66 21.27 5.73 5.40
C PHE A 66 20.27 6.50 4.52
N TYR A 67 19.16 5.87 4.14
CA TYR A 67 18.11 6.53 3.37
C TYR A 67 17.55 7.76 4.09
N LEU A 68 17.25 7.66 5.39
CA LEU A 68 16.68 8.77 6.16
C LEU A 68 17.66 9.92 6.32
N SER A 69 18.97 9.66 6.50
CA SER A 69 20.00 10.71 6.51
C SER A 69 20.12 11.36 5.14
N SER A 70 20.29 10.59 4.07
CA SER A 70 20.38 11.13 2.71
C SER A 70 19.14 11.92 2.31
N ARG A 71 17.95 11.48 2.73
CA ARG A 71 16.70 12.18 2.47
C ARG A 71 16.65 13.54 3.15
N ARG A 72 17.19 13.66 4.36
CA ARG A 72 17.25 14.91 5.11
C ARG A 72 18.25 15.88 4.49
N ASP A 73 19.40 15.37 4.04
CA ASP A 73 20.46 16.16 3.44
C ASP A 73 20.08 16.67 2.04
N LEU A 74 19.44 15.83 1.23
CA LEU A 74 19.06 16.17 -0.15
C LEU A 74 17.87 17.14 -0.24
N PHE A 75 16.95 17.12 0.73
CA PHE A 75 15.83 18.06 0.76
C PHE A 75 15.59 18.57 2.19
N PRO A 76 16.43 19.51 2.67
CA PRO A 76 16.34 20.06 4.03
C PRO A 76 15.04 20.85 4.24
N ASP A 77 14.49 21.45 3.19
CA ASP A 77 13.25 22.25 3.26
C ASP A 77 11.98 21.40 3.33
N VAL A 78 12.08 20.09 3.09
CA VAL A 78 10.92 19.19 3.07
C VAL A 78 10.89 18.33 4.31
N GLN A 79 9.89 18.53 5.16
CA GLN A 79 9.71 17.75 6.38
C GLN A 79 9.47 16.25 6.10
N LEU A 80 10.00 15.41 6.98
CA LEU A 80 9.78 13.97 6.92
C LEU A 80 8.31 13.66 7.18
N ARG A 81 7.66 13.07 6.18
CA ARG A 81 6.28 12.57 6.31
C ARG A 81 6.22 11.41 7.31
N PRO A 82 5.06 11.15 7.95
CA PRO A 82 4.85 10.00 8.83
C PRO A 82 5.27 8.66 8.24
N LYS A 83 5.18 8.49 6.90
CA LYS A 83 5.68 7.32 6.17
C LYS A 83 7.14 6.96 6.52
N HIS A 84 8.01 7.97 6.61
CA HIS A 84 9.42 7.80 6.96
C HIS A 84 9.62 7.38 8.42
N HIS A 85 8.75 7.86 9.32
CA HIS A 85 8.75 7.44 10.70
C HIS A 85 8.31 5.97 10.81
N TYR A 86 7.24 5.55 10.13
CA TYR A 86 6.84 4.14 10.16
C TYR A 86 7.89 3.21 9.56
N LEU A 87 8.60 3.67 8.52
CA LEU A 87 9.71 2.91 7.94
C LEU A 87 10.81 2.60 8.96
N SER A 88 11.12 3.51 9.90
CA SER A 88 12.15 3.26 10.90
C SER A 88 11.86 2.07 11.82
N HIS A 89 10.60 1.67 11.91
CA HIS A 89 10.16 0.53 12.75
C HIS A 89 9.97 -0.76 11.94
N ALA A 90 10.26 -0.76 10.65
CA ALA A 90 10.05 -1.93 9.79
C ALA A 90 10.81 -3.18 10.29
N SER A 91 12.04 -3.02 10.80
CA SER A 91 12.83 -4.12 11.35
C SER A 91 12.18 -4.76 12.59
N GLU A 92 11.69 -3.94 13.53
CA GLU A 92 10.99 -4.40 14.73
C GLU A 92 9.68 -5.12 14.37
N LEU A 93 8.94 -4.58 13.40
CA LEU A 93 7.71 -5.20 12.93
C LEU A 93 7.96 -6.55 12.25
N ILE A 94 9.01 -6.67 11.44
CA ILE A 94 9.40 -7.96 10.85
C ILE A 94 9.75 -8.96 11.95
N LYS A 95 10.42 -8.52 13.02
CA LYS A 95 10.74 -9.38 14.16
C LYS A 95 9.49 -9.86 14.91
N CYS A 96 8.47 -9.03 15.05
CA CYS A 96 7.24 -9.38 15.77
C CYS A 96 6.23 -10.19 14.93
N PHE A 97 6.06 -9.84 13.65
CA PHE A 97 4.99 -10.37 12.80
C PHE A 97 5.51 -11.30 11.69
N GLY A 98 6.83 -11.39 11.51
CA GLY A 98 7.44 -12.06 10.37
C GLY A 98 7.40 -11.19 9.10
N PRO A 99 7.54 -11.80 7.92
CA PRO A 99 7.58 -11.08 6.65
C PRO A 99 6.36 -10.15 6.45
N LEU A 100 6.60 -8.85 6.27
CA LEU A 100 5.54 -7.83 6.23
C LEU A 100 4.56 -8.04 5.07
N VAL A 101 5.01 -8.65 3.97
CA VAL A 101 4.15 -9.01 2.83
C VAL A 101 2.93 -9.86 3.24
N ARG A 102 3.03 -10.66 4.32
CA ARG A 102 1.94 -11.51 4.80
C ARG A 102 0.85 -10.75 5.55
N VAL A 103 1.19 -9.58 6.08
CA VAL A 103 0.29 -8.70 6.84
C VAL A 103 -0.18 -7.49 6.01
N PHE A 104 0.26 -7.36 4.76
CA PHE A 104 -0.15 -6.28 3.85
C PHE A 104 -1.62 -6.37 3.43
N THR A 105 -2.27 -5.20 3.37
CA THR A 105 -3.69 -5.09 3.02
C THR A 105 -3.97 -5.11 1.53
N LEU A 106 -2.94 -5.14 0.67
CA LEU A 106 -3.12 -5.17 -0.78
C LEU A 106 -4.03 -6.30 -1.26
N ARG A 107 -3.99 -7.47 -0.60
CA ARG A 107 -4.86 -8.61 -0.91
C ARG A 107 -6.33 -8.29 -0.66
N PHE A 108 -6.63 -7.56 0.42
CA PHE A 108 -8.00 -7.15 0.75
C PHE A 108 -8.52 -6.12 -0.25
N GLU A 109 -7.68 -5.20 -0.72
CA GLU A 109 -8.07 -4.24 -1.76
C GLU A 109 -8.28 -4.90 -3.12
N ALA A 110 -7.40 -5.81 -3.51
CA ALA A 110 -7.56 -6.61 -4.71
C ALA A 110 -8.89 -7.38 -4.66
N LYS A 111 -9.23 -7.97 -3.51
CA LYS A 111 -10.54 -8.59 -3.30
C LYS A 111 -11.69 -7.59 -3.35
N HIS A 112 -11.50 -6.38 -2.82
CA HIS A 112 -12.50 -5.31 -2.86
C HIS A 112 -12.87 -4.89 -4.29
N GLN A 113 -11.95 -5.00 -5.25
CA GLN A 113 -12.24 -4.73 -6.67
C GLN A 113 -13.36 -5.61 -7.24
N PHE A 114 -13.47 -6.87 -6.80
CA PHE A 114 -14.60 -7.74 -7.16
C PHE A 114 -15.93 -7.10 -6.79
N PHE A 115 -16.04 -6.59 -5.57
CA PHE A 115 -17.26 -5.98 -5.05
C PHE A 115 -17.58 -4.65 -5.75
N LYS A 116 -16.56 -3.81 -6.04
CA LYS A 116 -16.75 -2.58 -6.83
C LYS A 116 -17.32 -2.87 -8.22
N ARG A 117 -16.79 -3.89 -8.91
CA ARG A 117 -17.28 -4.31 -10.23
C ARG A 117 -18.71 -4.88 -10.16
N ALA A 118 -18.97 -5.73 -9.16
CA ALA A 118 -20.29 -6.29 -8.93
C ALA A 118 -21.35 -5.21 -8.64
N MET A 119 -21.01 -4.20 -7.83
CA MET A 119 -21.88 -3.05 -7.57
C MET A 119 -22.13 -2.24 -8.83
N LYS A 120 -21.09 -1.93 -9.62
CA LYS A 120 -21.23 -1.16 -10.85
C LYS A 120 -22.09 -1.88 -11.90
N SER A 121 -22.02 -3.21 -11.94
CA SER A 121 -22.85 -4.04 -12.82
C SER A 121 -24.28 -4.22 -12.30
N SER A 122 -24.48 -4.19 -10.99
CA SER A 122 -25.80 -4.29 -10.39
C SER A 122 -26.51 -2.95 -10.50
N LYS A 123 -27.54 -2.88 -11.34
CA LYS A 123 -28.43 -1.71 -11.41
C LYS A 123 -29.46 -1.69 -10.27
N ASN A 124 -29.43 -2.69 -9.38
CA ASN A 124 -30.26 -2.76 -8.19
C ASN A 124 -29.49 -2.30 -6.96
N SER A 125 -30.02 -1.29 -6.27
CA SER A 125 -29.48 -0.75 -5.00
C SER A 125 -30.30 -1.17 -3.78
N ILE A 126 -31.30 -2.04 -3.95
CA ILE A 126 -32.08 -2.60 -2.84
C ILE A 126 -31.24 -3.72 -2.22
N ASN A 127 -30.84 -3.56 -0.96
CA ASN A 127 -30.02 -4.51 -0.20
C ASN A 127 -28.72 -4.91 -0.92
N PRO A 128 -27.80 -3.96 -1.19
CA PRO A 128 -26.58 -4.20 -1.95
C PRO A 128 -25.67 -5.23 -1.26
N LEU A 129 -25.57 -5.20 0.07
CA LEU A 129 -24.76 -6.16 0.82
C LEU A 129 -25.23 -7.60 0.62
N LYS A 130 -26.55 -7.85 0.64
CA LYS A 130 -27.13 -9.16 0.38
C LYS A 130 -26.83 -9.62 -1.06
N SER A 131 -27.02 -8.72 -2.02
CA SER A 131 -26.76 -9.01 -3.44
C SER A 131 -25.29 -9.33 -3.70
N LEU A 132 -24.38 -8.60 -3.08
CA LEU A 132 -22.93 -8.82 -3.17
C LEU A 132 -22.50 -10.13 -2.49
N ALA A 133 -23.05 -10.44 -1.31
CA ALA A 133 -22.76 -11.67 -0.58
C ALA A 133 -23.16 -12.89 -1.41
N VAL A 134 -24.41 -12.94 -1.89
CA VAL A 134 -24.90 -14.04 -2.74
C VAL A 134 -24.06 -14.20 -4.00
N ARG A 135 -23.73 -13.10 -4.67
CA ARG A 135 -22.89 -13.14 -5.88
C ARG A 135 -21.49 -13.65 -5.61
N HIS A 136 -20.91 -13.27 -4.47
CA HIS A 136 -19.58 -13.74 -4.04
C HIS A 136 -19.59 -15.23 -3.69
N GLU A 137 -20.60 -15.69 -2.95
CA GLU A 137 -20.77 -17.11 -2.60
C GLU A 137 -20.91 -17.98 -3.85
N LEU A 138 -21.74 -17.57 -4.82
CA LEU A 138 -21.88 -18.25 -6.11
C LEU A 138 -20.58 -18.28 -6.90
N PHE A 139 -19.83 -17.18 -6.91
CA PHE A 139 -18.51 -17.13 -7.53
C PHE A 139 -17.52 -18.09 -6.86
N LEU A 140 -17.48 -18.15 -5.53
CA LEU A 140 -16.63 -19.07 -4.80
C LEU A 140 -17.02 -20.53 -5.03
N ALA A 141 -18.32 -20.85 -5.08
CA ALA A 141 -18.80 -22.19 -5.41
C ALA A 141 -18.32 -22.60 -6.81
N PHE A 142 -18.46 -21.72 -7.80
CA PHE A 142 -17.96 -21.94 -9.15
C PHE A 142 -16.45 -22.20 -9.19
N VAL A 143 -15.63 -21.35 -8.56
CA VAL A 143 -14.17 -21.54 -8.50
C VAL A 143 -13.81 -22.88 -7.82
N ARG A 144 -14.48 -23.24 -6.73
CA ARG A 144 -14.22 -24.49 -5.98
C ARG A 144 -14.55 -25.77 -6.75
N THR A 145 -15.47 -25.71 -7.71
CA THR A 145 -15.75 -26.86 -8.59
C THR A 145 -14.63 -27.16 -9.58
N GLY A 146 -13.55 -26.36 -9.60
CA GLY A 146 -12.43 -26.50 -10.55
C GLY A 146 -12.79 -26.05 -11.96
N ALA A 147 -13.97 -25.45 -12.15
CA ALA A 147 -14.41 -24.92 -13.44
C ALA A 147 -13.72 -23.60 -13.82
N ASP A 148 -12.98 -22.97 -12.89
CA ASP A 148 -12.17 -21.78 -13.14
C ASP A 148 -10.68 -22.12 -13.10
N PHE A 149 -10.06 -22.27 -14.28
CA PHE A 149 -8.63 -22.60 -14.44
C PHE A 149 -7.70 -21.40 -14.23
N ARG A 150 -8.22 -20.24 -13.78
CA ARG A 150 -7.48 -18.98 -13.74
C ARG A 150 -6.79 -18.68 -12.41
N CYS A 151 -6.99 -19.49 -11.37
CA CYS A 151 -6.42 -19.23 -10.04
C CYS A 151 -6.06 -20.52 -9.31
N ASP A 152 -4.78 -20.92 -9.37
CA ASP A 152 -4.20 -21.84 -8.40
C ASP A 152 -4.08 -21.11 -7.05
N ILE A 153 -5.00 -21.38 -6.14
CA ILE A 153 -4.93 -20.87 -4.77
C ILE A 153 -3.89 -21.70 -4.02
N GLN A 154 -2.66 -21.19 -3.97
CA GLN A 154 -1.62 -21.76 -3.11
C GLN A 154 -1.87 -21.30 -1.66
N VAL A 155 -2.23 -22.25 -0.80
CA VAL A 155 -2.32 -22.04 0.65
C VAL A 155 -0.90 -22.14 1.20
N PHE A 156 -0.26 -20.99 1.46
CA PHE A 156 1.00 -20.95 2.17
C PHE A 156 0.72 -21.18 3.65
N GLY A 157 1.47 -22.08 4.30
CA GLY A 157 1.24 -22.52 5.67
C GLY A 157 0.87 -21.37 6.61
N ASP A 158 -0.34 -21.46 7.16
CA ASP A 158 -0.89 -20.43 8.04
C ASP A 158 -0.05 -20.36 9.32
N SER A 159 0.49 -19.19 9.62
CA SER A 159 1.05 -18.91 10.94
C SER A 159 -0.10 -18.70 11.91
N GLU A 160 -0.07 -19.38 13.06
CA GLU A 160 -1.10 -19.26 14.09
C GLU A 160 -1.25 -17.78 14.51
N PHE A 161 -2.50 -17.32 14.60
CA PHE A 161 -2.80 -15.94 14.99
C PHE A 161 -2.53 -15.76 16.49
N VAL A 162 -1.47 -15.03 16.83
CA VAL A 162 -1.08 -14.75 18.21
C VAL A 162 -1.54 -13.34 18.61
N MET A 163 -2.61 -13.27 19.42
CA MET A 163 -3.21 -12.01 19.87
C MET A 163 -2.22 -11.10 20.64
N SER A 164 -1.31 -11.68 21.42
CA SER A 164 -0.33 -10.91 22.22
C SER A 164 0.65 -10.07 21.39
N ASN A 165 0.79 -10.37 20.10
CA ASN A 165 1.66 -9.60 19.20
C ASN A 165 1.00 -8.29 18.74
N TYR A 166 -0.34 -8.19 18.83
CA TYR A 166 -1.13 -7.02 18.43
C TYR A 166 -1.47 -6.15 19.64
N ASN A 167 -0.49 -5.40 20.14
CA ASN A 167 -0.75 -4.27 21.06
C ASN A 167 -1.21 -3.05 20.25
N GLU A 168 -2.02 -2.16 20.83
CA GLU A 168 -2.64 -1.01 20.16
C GLU A 168 -1.61 -0.14 19.40
N ARG A 169 -0.42 0.09 19.98
CA ARG A 169 0.69 0.77 19.28
C ARG A 169 1.19 0.04 18.04
N ARG A 170 1.43 -1.27 18.14
CA ARG A 170 1.92 -2.10 17.02
C ARG A 170 0.85 -2.28 15.96
N SER A 171 -0.42 -2.40 16.37
CA SER A 171 -1.57 -2.53 15.50
C SER A 171 -1.84 -1.22 14.75
N ASN A 172 -1.73 -0.06 15.40
CA ASN A 172 -1.83 1.24 14.73
C ASN A 172 -0.70 1.46 13.72
N MET A 173 0.52 1.07 14.07
CA MET A 173 1.66 1.14 13.16
C MET A 173 1.51 0.22 11.95
N LEU A 174 1.06 -1.02 12.17
CA LEU A 174 0.78 -1.97 11.10
C LEU A 174 -0.38 -1.48 10.23
N PHE A 175 -1.45 -0.95 10.83
CA PHE A 175 -2.57 -0.35 10.11
C PHE A 175 -2.09 0.81 9.22
N CYS A 176 -1.21 1.68 9.72
CA CYS A 176 -0.65 2.78 8.93
C CYS A 176 0.26 2.30 7.78
N ILE A 177 1.09 1.27 7.97
CA ILE A 177 1.93 0.70 6.89
C ILE A 177 1.08 -0.02 5.84
N THR A 178 0.02 -0.69 6.27
CA THR A 178 -0.85 -1.45 5.37
C THR A 178 -1.77 -0.51 4.58
N THR A 179 -2.43 0.47 5.23
CA THR A 179 -3.12 1.56 4.50
C THR A 179 -2.19 2.40 3.63
N TRP A 180 -0.91 2.50 3.96
CA TRP A 180 0.08 3.20 3.14
C TRP A 180 0.31 2.56 1.77
N ILE A 181 0.52 1.24 1.70
CA ILE A 181 0.71 0.52 0.43
C ILE A 181 -0.62 0.46 -0.35
N SER A 182 -1.72 0.39 0.38
CA SER A 182 -3.06 0.36 -0.18
C SER A 182 -3.48 1.68 -0.87
N LEU A 183 -3.13 2.82 -0.29
CA LEU A 183 -3.31 4.13 -0.93
C LEU A 183 -2.33 4.37 -2.11
N GLU A 184 -1.25 3.59 -2.22
CA GLU A 184 -0.35 3.60 -3.39
C GLU A 184 -0.77 2.59 -4.48
N ASN A 185 -1.77 1.72 -4.22
CA ASN A 185 -2.27 0.76 -5.21
C ASN A 185 -3.46 1.26 -6.04
N VAL A 186 -3.77 2.53 -5.92
CA VAL A 186 -4.31 3.31 -7.02
C VAL A 186 -3.15 4.14 -7.51
N TYR A 187 -2.57 3.75 -8.64
CA TYR A 187 -2.04 4.73 -9.57
C TYR A 187 -2.98 5.94 -9.54
N GLU A 188 -2.56 7.01 -8.88
CA GLU A 188 -2.26 8.23 -9.63
C GLU A 188 -1.96 7.80 -11.06
N LEU A 189 -3.03 7.86 -11.85
CA LEU A 189 -3.01 7.81 -13.30
C LEU A 189 -1.83 8.68 -13.78
N LEU A 190 -1.23 8.29 -14.89
CA LEU A 190 -0.57 9.19 -15.84
C LEU A 190 -0.65 10.69 -15.50
#